data_AF-A0AAD9X072-F1
#
_entry.id   AF-A0AAD9X072-F1
#
_cell.length_a   1.000
_cell.length_b   1.000
_cell.length_c   1.000
_cell.angle_alpha   90.00
_cell.angle_beta   90.00
_cell.angle_gamma   90.00
#
_symmetry.space_group_name_H-M   'P 1'
#
loop_
_entity.id
_entity.type
_entity.pdbx_description
1 polymer ?
#
loop_
_entity_poly.entity_id
_entity_poly.type
_entity_poly.pdbx_seq_one_letter_code
_entity_poly.pdbx_strand_id
1 'polypeptide(L)'
;MQFSSGVVHWLLLHKIHHYGPTDKMRFMLGKYSIQFFRVEFCLITGLKFGVILDMTLYEDVENGIDQTRVEYGQWQEKFNTVKLCLLLMLNCILIGLGERGFIPNWQLCLVDDLDAFSAFLWDSHAYKYSIYGFKRALHSQKKRYNLYGFTYALLVFALEVIPALAM
;
A
#
# COMPACT_ATOMS: atom_id res chain seq x y z
N MET A 1 9.29 11.12 -12.87
CA MET A 1 7.84 11.37 -13.00
C MET A 1 7.37 12.14 -11.77
N GLN A 2 6.61 13.22 -11.93
CA GLN A 2 6.03 13.96 -10.81
C GLN A 2 4.69 13.29 -10.42
N PHE A 3 4.45 13.08 -9.13
CA PHE A 3 3.20 12.51 -8.66
C PHE A 3 2.02 13.45 -8.97
N SER A 4 1.00 12.95 -9.68
CA SER A 4 -0.21 13.71 -10.03
C SER A 4 -1.40 13.26 -9.17
N SER A 5 -1.64 13.97 -8.09
CA SER A 5 -2.80 13.73 -7.21
C SER A 5 -4.13 13.93 -7.93
N GLY A 6 -4.18 14.82 -8.93
CA GLY A 6 -5.36 15.09 -9.74
C GLY A 6 -5.80 13.87 -10.56
N VAL A 7 -4.85 13.15 -11.17
CA VAL A 7 -5.14 11.93 -11.95
C VAL A 7 -5.68 10.83 -11.03
N VAL A 8 -5.04 10.62 -9.87
CA VAL A 8 -5.49 9.62 -8.90
C VAL A 8 -6.87 9.96 -8.36
N HIS A 9 -7.12 11.23 -8.00
CA HIS A 9 -8.44 11.69 -7.56
C HIS A 9 -9.50 11.45 -8.64
N TRP A 10 -9.22 11.85 -9.87
CA TRP A 10 -10.13 11.66 -10.99
C TRP A 10 -10.46 10.18 -11.19
N LEU A 11 -9.45 9.30 -11.17
CA LEU A 11 -9.65 7.86 -11.31
C LEU A 11 -10.52 7.31 -10.17
N LEU A 12 -10.24 7.70 -8.92
CA LEU A 12 -11.03 7.25 -7.76
C LEU A 12 -12.51 7.65 -7.85
N LEU A 13 -12.82 8.86 -8.35
CA LEU A 13 -14.21 9.29 -8.55
C LEU A 13 -14.98 8.43 -9.56
N HIS A 14 -14.28 7.82 -10.51
CA HIS A 14 -14.88 6.95 -11.53
C HIS A 14 -14.96 5.48 -11.10
N LYS A 15 -14.76 5.19 -9.81
CA LYS A 15 -14.86 3.82 -9.29
C LYS A 15 -16.30 3.31 -9.39
N ILE A 16 -16.45 2.11 -9.94
CA ILE A 16 -17.71 1.37 -9.96
C ILE A 16 -17.95 0.74 -8.58
N HIS A 17 -19.10 1.04 -7.97
CA HIS A 17 -19.47 0.44 -6.70
C HIS A 17 -19.81 -1.04 -6.90
N HIS A 18 -19.22 -1.91 -6.08
CA HIS A 18 -19.58 -3.32 -6.01
C HIS A 18 -20.27 -3.62 -4.69
N TYR A 19 -21.34 -4.43 -4.74
CA TYR A 19 -21.88 -5.08 -3.55
C TYR A 19 -20.99 -6.26 -3.17
N GLY A 20 -20.55 -6.29 -1.91
CA GLY A 20 -19.73 -7.37 -1.35
C GLY A 20 -18.25 -7.03 -1.14
N PRO A 21 -17.55 -7.75 -0.24
CA PRO A 21 -16.12 -7.58 -0.02
C PRO A 21 -15.37 -8.04 -1.28
N THR A 22 -14.70 -7.10 -1.93
CA THR A 22 -13.88 -7.43 -3.09
C THR A 22 -12.55 -6.69 -3.03
N ASP A 23 -11.49 -7.43 -3.30
CA ASP A 23 -10.12 -6.89 -3.30
C ASP A 23 -9.81 -6.11 -4.58
N LYS A 24 -10.60 -6.28 -5.64
CA LYS A 24 -10.43 -5.55 -6.91
C LYS A 24 -11.11 -4.19 -6.90
N MET A 25 -10.48 -3.22 -7.54
CA MET A 25 -11.11 -1.94 -7.86
C MET A 25 -11.46 -1.92 -9.35
N ARG A 26 -12.68 -1.50 -9.66
CA ARG A 26 -13.13 -1.30 -11.04
C ARG A 26 -13.42 0.17 -11.27
N PHE A 27 -13.01 0.67 -12.43
CA PHE A 27 -13.19 2.06 -12.81
C PHE A 27 -13.87 2.13 -14.18
N MET A 28 -14.73 3.12 -14.36
CA MET A 28 -15.42 3.40 -15.62
C MET A 28 -14.75 4.58 -16.31
N LEU A 29 -14.08 4.33 -17.44
CA LEU A 29 -13.42 5.36 -18.23
C LEU A 29 -14.13 5.45 -19.59
N GLY A 30 -15.01 6.44 -19.74
CA GLY A 30 -15.88 6.54 -20.90
C GLY A 30 -16.77 5.29 -21.03
N LYS A 31 -16.61 4.52 -22.11
CA LYS A 31 -17.33 3.26 -22.37
C LYS A 31 -16.62 2.01 -21.87
N TYR A 32 -15.40 2.15 -21.34
CA TYR A 32 -14.55 1.02 -20.94
C TYR A 32 -14.62 0.81 -19.42
N SER A 33 -14.69 -0.46 -19.01
CA SER A 33 -14.51 -0.86 -17.62
C SER A 33 -13.13 -1.46 -17.45
N ILE A 34 -12.31 -0.83 -16.60
CA ILE A 34 -10.96 -1.30 -16.31
C ILE A 34 -10.88 -1.80 -14.87
N GLN A 35 -9.98 -2.74 -14.63
CA GLN A 35 -9.80 -3.36 -13.34
C GLN A 35 -8.38 -3.16 -12.84
N PHE A 36 -8.26 -2.68 -11.61
CA PHE A 36 -7.02 -2.69 -10.86
C PHE A 36 -7.10 -3.82 -9.83
N PHE A 37 -6.33 -4.87 -10.06
CA PHE A 37 -6.24 -6.04 -9.21
C PHE A 37 -4.78 -6.40 -8.90
N ARG A 38 -4.58 -7.60 -8.38
CA ARG A 38 -3.29 -8.16 -7.96
C ARG A 38 -2.30 -8.25 -9.12
N VAL A 39 -2.78 -8.61 -10.32
CA VAL A 39 -1.93 -8.78 -11.50
C VAL A 39 -1.33 -7.43 -11.91
N GLU A 40 -2.17 -6.41 -12.05
CA GLU A 40 -1.72 -5.05 -12.41
C GLU A 40 -0.79 -4.48 -11.34
N PHE A 41 -1.13 -4.68 -10.06
CA PHE A 41 -0.28 -4.28 -8.95
C PHE A 41 1.12 -4.92 -9.03
N CYS A 42 1.20 -6.23 -9.30
CA CYS A 42 2.49 -6.91 -9.42
C CYS A 42 3.27 -6.54 -10.67
N LEU A 43 2.59 -6.37 -11.80
CA LEU A 43 3.25 -5.91 -13.03
C LEU A 43 3.92 -4.55 -12.82
N ILE A 44 3.27 -3.66 -12.08
CA ILE A 44 3.77 -2.30 -11.84
C ILE A 44 4.84 -2.27 -10.73
N THR A 45 4.63 -3.01 -9.65
CA THR A 45 5.55 -2.98 -8.49
C THR A 45 6.72 -3.94 -8.62
N GLY A 46 6.66 -4.92 -9.53
CA GLY A 46 7.64 -6.00 -9.64
C GLY A 46 7.61 -7.01 -8.48
N LEU A 47 6.68 -6.86 -7.53
CA LEU A 47 6.48 -7.81 -6.44
C LEU A 47 5.90 -9.12 -6.99
N LYS A 48 6.14 -10.25 -6.32
CA LYS A 48 5.62 -11.56 -6.72
C LYS A 48 4.50 -11.98 -5.78
N PHE A 49 3.28 -12.14 -6.28
CA PHE A 49 2.18 -12.71 -5.48
C PHE A 49 2.43 -14.21 -5.21
N GLY A 50 2.59 -14.56 -3.93
CA GLY A 50 2.61 -15.95 -3.46
C GLY A 50 1.21 -16.49 -3.11
N VAL A 51 1.14 -17.70 -2.56
CA VAL A 51 -0.11 -18.25 -1.99
C VAL A 51 -0.50 -17.41 -0.77
N ILE A 52 -1.67 -16.78 -0.83
CA ILE A 52 -2.16 -15.87 0.21
C ILE A 52 -2.40 -16.67 1.50
N LEU A 53 -1.55 -16.43 2.50
CA LEU A 53 -1.84 -16.85 3.87
C LEU A 53 -2.92 -15.94 4.47
N ASP A 54 -3.70 -16.49 5.39
CA ASP A 54 -4.67 -15.71 6.14
C ASP A 54 -3.95 -14.66 7.01
N MET A 55 -3.94 -13.42 6.51
CA MET A 55 -3.26 -12.30 7.15
C MET A 55 -4.03 -11.75 8.37
N THR A 56 -5.17 -12.35 8.74
CA THR A 56 -5.89 -12.00 9.99
C THR A 56 -5.04 -12.22 11.24
N LEU A 57 -4.01 -13.07 11.15
CA LEU A 57 -3.02 -13.29 12.21
C LEU A 57 -2.15 -12.06 12.51
N TYR A 58 -2.15 -11.05 11.65
CA TYR A 58 -1.33 -9.83 11.76
C TYR A 58 -2.18 -8.56 11.93
N GLU A 59 -3.42 -8.68 12.42
CA GLU A 59 -4.24 -7.53 12.78
C GLU A 59 -3.67 -6.79 14.00
N ASP A 60 -3.85 -5.45 13.98
CA ASP A 60 -3.20 -4.43 14.81
C ASP A 60 -3.02 -4.84 16.28
N VAL A 61 -1.83 -5.36 16.60
CA VAL A 61 -1.40 -5.52 17.99
C VAL A 61 -1.05 -4.13 18.51
N GLU A 62 -1.82 -3.63 19.47
CA GLU A 62 -1.80 -2.27 20.07
C GLU A 62 -0.45 -1.82 20.71
N ASN A 63 0.67 -2.49 20.45
CA ASN A 63 1.95 -2.30 21.16
C ASN A 63 3.15 -1.90 20.30
N GLY A 64 2.97 -1.58 19.02
CA GLY A 64 4.02 -1.08 18.12
C GLY A 64 4.73 0.23 18.56
N ILE A 65 5.57 0.76 17.67
CA ILE A 65 6.34 1.97 17.93
C ILE A 65 6.01 3.04 16.89
N ASP A 66 5.90 4.30 17.33
CA ASP A 66 5.69 5.46 16.47
C ASP A 66 6.88 5.62 15.51
N GLN A 67 6.58 5.72 14.21
CA GLN A 67 7.55 5.89 13.15
C GLN A 67 8.40 7.17 13.33
N THR A 68 7.83 8.25 13.86
CA THR A 68 8.57 9.49 14.11
C THR A 68 9.69 9.29 15.10
N ARG A 69 9.46 8.47 16.14
CA ARG A 69 10.51 8.12 17.09
C ARG A 69 11.68 7.48 16.33
N VAL A 70 11.41 6.73 15.23
CA VAL A 70 12.38 5.92 14.42
C VAL A 70 13.33 6.86 13.74
N GLU A 71 12.72 7.80 13.06
CA GLU A 71 13.36 8.83 12.28
C GLU A 71 14.26 9.72 13.17
N TYR A 72 13.84 10.01 14.41
CA TYR A 72 14.62 10.81 15.36
C TYR A 72 15.62 10.02 16.21
N GLY A 73 15.84 8.73 15.95
CA GLY A 73 16.85 7.94 16.64
C GLY A 73 16.55 7.66 18.12
N GLN A 74 15.31 7.84 18.58
CA GLN A 74 14.89 7.60 19.97
C GLN A 74 14.52 6.13 20.24
N TRP A 75 15.48 5.21 20.02
CA TRP A 75 15.29 3.75 20.13
C TRP A 75 16.06 3.17 21.29
N GLN A 76 15.54 2.08 21.83
CA GLN A 76 16.31 1.22 22.74
C GLN A 76 17.53 0.69 21.98
N GLU A 77 18.71 0.64 22.63
CA GLU A 77 19.99 0.12 22.07
C GLU A 77 19.88 -1.31 21.48
N LYS A 78 18.80 -2.03 21.77
CA LYS A 78 18.54 -3.39 21.31
C LYS A 78 18.27 -3.50 19.79
N PHE A 79 17.89 -2.43 19.10
CA PHE A 79 17.58 -2.47 17.67
C PHE A 79 18.78 -2.11 16.80
N ASN A 80 19.17 -3.02 15.89
CA ASN A 80 20.24 -2.80 14.91
C ASN A 80 19.79 -1.76 13.86
N THR A 81 20.63 -0.76 13.57
CA THR A 81 20.37 0.30 12.59
C THR A 81 19.91 -0.24 11.24
N VAL A 82 20.49 -1.35 10.75
CA VAL A 82 20.11 -1.97 9.48
C VAL A 82 18.65 -2.44 9.50
N LYS A 83 18.22 -3.02 10.63
CA LYS A 83 16.84 -3.49 10.84
C LYS A 83 15.84 -2.32 10.82
N LEU A 84 16.19 -1.23 11.47
CA LEU A 84 15.36 -0.02 11.46
C LEU A 84 15.27 0.61 10.07
N CYS A 85 16.38 0.64 9.31
CA CYS A 85 16.36 1.09 7.92
C CYS A 85 15.46 0.21 7.04
N LEU A 86 15.50 -1.11 7.21
CA LEU A 86 14.60 -2.03 6.49
C LEU A 86 13.13 -1.76 6.82
N LEU A 87 12.80 -1.57 8.10
CA LEU A 87 11.43 -1.24 8.54
C LEU A 87 10.96 0.11 8.01
N LEU A 88 11.81 1.13 8.03
CA LEU A 88 11.50 2.44 7.47
C LEU A 88 11.28 2.35 5.96
N MET A 89 12.17 1.69 5.23
CA MET A 89 11.99 1.49 3.78
C MET A 89 10.67 0.76 3.49
N LEU A 90 10.37 -0.31 4.21
CA LEU A 90 9.13 -1.05 4.06
C LEU A 90 7.90 -0.16 4.33
N ASN A 91 7.86 0.52 5.47
CA ASN A 91 6.69 1.28 5.89
C ASN A 91 6.50 2.56 5.06
N CYS A 92 7.57 3.27 4.72
CA CYS A 92 7.51 4.49 3.91
C CYS A 92 7.27 4.22 2.43
N ILE A 93 7.98 3.24 1.84
CA ILE A 93 8.00 3.04 0.39
C ILE A 93 6.95 2.01 -0.02
N LEU A 94 6.90 0.86 0.66
CA LEU A 94 6.07 -0.27 0.24
C LEU A 94 4.62 -0.15 0.75
N ILE A 95 4.47 0.20 2.03
CA ILE A 95 3.16 0.30 2.68
C ILE A 95 2.60 1.73 2.54
N GLY A 96 3.45 2.73 2.33
CA GLY A 96 3.03 4.13 2.23
C GLY A 96 2.34 4.61 3.52
N LEU A 97 2.87 4.21 4.68
CA LEU A 97 2.51 4.82 5.96
C LEU A 97 2.97 6.29 5.94
N GLY A 98 2.06 7.18 6.33
CA GLY A 98 2.40 8.60 6.46
C GLY A 98 3.34 8.85 7.64
N GLU A 99 3.85 10.07 7.76
CA GLU A 99 4.83 10.51 8.78
C GLU A 99 4.43 10.23 10.24
N ARG A 100 3.17 9.90 10.53
CA ARG A 100 2.67 9.52 11.87
C ARG A 100 2.23 8.06 11.94
N GLY A 101 2.83 7.22 11.10
CA GLY A 101 2.55 5.79 11.04
C GLY A 101 2.98 5.09 12.32
N PHE A 102 2.27 4.01 12.66
CA PHE A 102 2.66 3.14 13.75
C PHE A 102 3.22 1.86 13.15
N ILE A 103 4.43 1.48 13.54
CA ILE A 103 5.07 0.23 13.11
C ILE A 103 4.66 -0.85 14.11
N PRO A 104 3.83 -1.83 13.71
CA PRO A 104 3.33 -2.83 14.64
C PRO A 104 4.47 -3.76 15.11
N ASN A 105 4.36 -4.24 16.35
CA ASN A 105 5.40 -5.09 16.96
C ASN A 105 5.72 -6.36 16.16
N TRP A 106 4.74 -6.94 15.46
CA TRP A 106 5.00 -8.13 14.66
C TRP A 106 6.00 -7.85 13.54
N GLN A 107 6.04 -6.64 12.96
CA GLN A 107 7.05 -6.27 11.97
C GLN A 107 8.44 -6.15 12.61
N LEU A 108 8.51 -5.59 13.83
CA LEU A 108 9.76 -5.50 14.60
C LEU A 108 10.32 -6.89 14.88
N CYS A 109 9.47 -7.82 15.32
CA CYS A 109 9.85 -9.22 15.54
C CYS A 109 10.22 -9.93 14.23
N LEU A 110 9.53 -9.64 13.13
CA LEU A 110 9.80 -10.27 11.84
C LEU A 110 11.17 -9.88 11.30
N VAL A 111 11.59 -8.62 11.48
CA VAL A 111 12.92 -8.15 11.06
C VAL A 111 14.05 -8.71 11.93
N ASP A 112 13.74 -9.30 13.08
CA ASP A 112 14.73 -10.06 13.85
C ASP A 112 15.18 -11.35 13.16
N ASP A 113 14.32 -11.91 12.30
CA ASP A 113 14.58 -13.07 11.44
C ASP A 113 14.52 -12.64 9.96
N LEU A 114 15.69 -12.34 9.38
CA LEU A 114 15.77 -11.86 7.99
C LEU A 114 15.28 -12.89 6.96
N ASP A 115 15.37 -14.18 7.26
CA ASP A 115 14.88 -15.24 6.38
C ASP A 115 13.34 -15.25 6.40
N ALA A 116 12.73 -15.15 7.59
CA ALA A 116 11.29 -14.99 7.72
C ALA A 116 10.80 -13.66 7.10
N PHE A 117 11.55 -12.57 7.28
CA PHE A 117 11.24 -11.27 6.68
C PHE A 117 11.27 -11.32 5.16
N SER A 118 12.27 -11.96 4.56
CA SER A 118 12.39 -12.06 3.10
C SER A 118 11.39 -13.06 2.49
N ALA A 119 11.00 -14.09 3.24
CA ALA A 119 9.96 -15.04 2.85
C ALA A 119 8.53 -14.49 3.04
N PHE A 120 8.37 -13.39 3.78
CA PHE A 120 7.07 -12.80 4.04
C PHE A 120 6.42 -12.24 2.77
N LEU A 121 5.09 -12.38 2.70
CA LEU A 121 4.28 -11.97 1.55
C LEU A 121 3.99 -10.46 1.55
N TRP A 122 5.04 -9.67 1.41
CA TRP A 122 4.98 -8.21 1.37
C TRP A 122 4.11 -7.67 0.24
N ASP A 123 4.05 -8.39 -0.88
CA ASP A 123 3.12 -8.20 -2.00
C ASP A 123 1.66 -8.11 -1.52
N SER A 124 1.22 -9.13 -0.79
CA SER A 124 -0.16 -9.28 -0.35
C SER A 124 -0.50 -8.30 0.74
N HIS A 125 0.45 -8.06 1.64
CA HIS A 125 0.31 -7.04 2.68
C HIS A 125 0.20 -5.63 2.09
N ALA A 126 1.14 -5.23 1.22
CA ALA A 126 1.16 -3.92 0.59
C ALA A 126 -0.08 -3.69 -0.29
N TYR A 127 -0.52 -4.71 -1.01
CA TYR A 127 -1.73 -4.63 -1.82
C TYR A 127 -2.99 -4.43 -0.96
N LYS A 128 -3.18 -5.25 0.09
CA LYS A 128 -4.32 -5.12 1.01
C LYS A 128 -4.35 -3.71 1.63
N TYR A 129 -3.19 -3.22 2.07
CA TYR A 129 -3.06 -1.90 2.66
C TYR A 129 -3.38 -0.79 1.65
N SER A 130 -2.92 -0.93 0.41
CA SER A 130 -3.20 0.01 -0.68
C SER A 130 -4.69 0.07 -1.02
N ILE A 131 -5.34 -1.09 -1.19
CA ILE A 131 -6.78 -1.14 -1.47
C ILE A 131 -7.59 -0.56 -0.31
N TYR A 132 -7.20 -0.84 0.94
CA TYR A 132 -7.82 -0.23 2.12
C TYR A 132 -7.66 1.29 2.10
N GLY A 133 -6.44 1.80 1.87
CA GLY A 133 -6.15 3.23 1.76
C GLY A 133 -6.98 3.93 0.68
N PHE A 134 -7.08 3.34 -0.52
CA PHE A 134 -7.87 3.88 -1.63
C PHE A 134 -9.37 3.87 -1.35
N LYS A 135 -9.90 2.78 -0.76
CA LYS A 135 -11.31 2.71 -0.35
C LYS A 135 -11.64 3.74 0.72
N ARG A 136 -10.77 3.90 1.73
CA ARG A 136 -10.94 4.89 2.79
C ARG A 136 -10.91 6.31 2.23
N ALA A 137 -10.00 6.60 1.31
CA ALA A 137 -9.95 7.88 0.61
C ALA A 137 -11.26 8.17 -0.11
N LEU A 138 -11.81 7.19 -0.84
CA LEU A 138 -13.10 7.34 -1.53
C LEU A 138 -14.25 7.65 -0.59
N HIS A 139 -14.35 6.95 0.55
CA HIS A 139 -15.37 7.23 1.56
C HIS A 139 -15.31 8.67 2.09
N SER A 140 -14.11 9.24 2.18
CA SER A 140 -13.95 10.60 2.69
C SER A 140 -14.33 11.70 1.69
N GLN A 141 -14.36 11.43 0.37
CA GLN A 141 -14.63 12.40 -0.72
C GLN A 141 -13.95 13.80 -0.59
N LYS A 142 -12.81 13.91 0.10
CA LYS A 142 -12.11 15.19 0.29
C LYS A 142 -11.23 15.53 -0.90
N LYS A 143 -11.24 16.78 -1.36
CA LYS A 143 -10.29 17.28 -2.40
C LYS A 143 -8.81 17.07 -2.04
N ARG A 144 -8.49 16.89 -0.75
CA ARG A 144 -7.16 16.51 -0.25
C ARG A 144 -7.29 15.17 0.49
N TYR A 145 -6.84 14.10 -0.15
CA TYR A 145 -6.72 12.78 0.50
C TYR A 145 -5.32 12.64 1.08
N ASN A 146 -5.23 12.04 2.25
CA ASN A 146 -3.99 11.39 2.66
C ASN A 146 -4.09 9.95 2.14
N LEU A 147 -3.44 9.68 1.01
CA LEU A 147 -3.45 8.37 0.38
C LEU A 147 -2.35 7.53 1.03
N TYR A 148 -2.77 6.43 1.62
CA TYR A 148 -1.89 5.42 2.20
C TYR A 148 -1.80 4.26 1.23
N GLY A 149 -0.70 3.51 1.27
CA GLY A 149 -0.42 2.46 0.29
C GLY A 149 0.50 2.91 -0.83
N PHE A 150 0.73 1.97 -1.75
CA PHE A 150 1.54 2.15 -2.94
C PHE A 150 0.78 2.97 -4.00
N THR A 151 0.49 4.24 -3.69
CA THR A 151 -0.31 5.15 -4.54
C THR A 151 0.31 5.35 -5.91
N TYR A 152 1.63 5.21 -6.00
CA TYR A 152 2.35 5.22 -7.26
C TYR A 152 1.90 4.09 -8.21
N ALA A 153 1.53 2.91 -7.70
CA ALA A 153 1.05 1.82 -8.53
C ALA A 153 -0.28 2.18 -9.21
N LEU A 154 -1.18 2.85 -8.48
CA LEU A 154 -2.45 3.30 -9.03
C LEU A 154 -2.24 4.44 -10.06
N LEU A 155 -1.27 5.32 -9.84
CA LEU A 155 -0.93 6.39 -10.78
C LEU A 155 -0.34 5.82 -12.08
N VAL A 156 0.64 4.93 -11.99
CA VAL A 156 1.24 4.27 -13.17
C VAL A 156 0.18 3.50 -13.94
N PHE A 157 -0.67 2.74 -13.24
CA PHE A 157 -1.80 2.05 -13.87
C PHE A 157 -2.69 3.02 -14.65
N ALA A 158 -3.06 4.16 -14.06
CA ALA A 158 -3.87 5.16 -14.76
C ALA A 158 -3.16 5.71 -16.02
N LEU A 159 -1.86 6.00 -15.90
CA LEU A 159 -1.07 6.55 -16.99
C LEU A 159 -0.81 5.55 -18.12
N GLU A 160 -0.78 4.25 -17.85
CA GLU A 160 -0.66 3.21 -18.88
C GLU A 160 -2.00 2.95 -19.57
N VAL A 161 -3.09 2.90 -18.79
CA VAL A 161 -4.40 2.51 -19.31
C VAL A 161 -5.09 3.64 -20.07
N ILE A 162 -5.01 4.90 -19.60
CA ILE A 162 -5.71 6.02 -20.24
C ILE A 162 -5.31 6.19 -21.72
N PRO A 163 -4.01 6.22 -22.09
CA PRO A 163 -3.61 6.30 -23.49
C PRO A 163 -4.00 5.06 -24.30
N ALA A 164 -3.93 3.87 -23.71
CA ALA A 164 -4.30 2.63 -24.38
C ALA A 164 -5.79 2.55 -24.76
N LEU A 165 -6.66 3.26 -24.04
CA LEU A 165 -8.10 3.34 -24.35
C LEU A 165 -8.45 4.39 -25.41
N ALA A 166 -7.52 5.31 -25.71
CA ALA A 166 -7.70 6.40 -26.67
C ALA A 166 -7.21 6.04 -28.09
N MET A 167 -6.48 4.94 -28.24
CA MET A 167 -6.12 4.32 -29.52
C MET A 167 -7.21 3.36 -29.99
#